data_AF-J2SV30-F1
#
_entry.id   AF-J2SV30-F1
#
_cell.length_a   1.000
_cell.length_b   1.000
_cell.length_c   1.000
_cell.angle_alpha   90.00
_cell.angle_beta   90.00
_cell.angle_gamma   90.00
#
_symmetry.space_group_name_H-M   'P 1'
#
loop_
_entity.id
_entity.type
_entity.pdbx_description
1 polymer ?
#
loop_
_entity_poly.entity_id
_entity_poly.type
_entity_poly.pdbx_seq_one_letter_code
_entity_poly.pdbx_strand_id
1 'polypeptide(L)'
;MALKPCKSCKHSVSTSAKTCPSCGVANPGVTGLQQIGGFVILAIIIGVAVSIFSSGSKDQPVETVAQSATKLMYKITEDEFSEGQPRRVKVLLNQRFTEEELAEVSKIIQANSKSNAEMTFIGFRVEGQSDKAYWAQVKFTPDYESTLYGLSVQEYQQLKALDLKDYPDRIGSWLRDGTLGHVMVLYQRDGKFFIDSIFPTGGKNTVSYIGQKLPDGGLRLQTPDNAFGEYYVIDAKGTLQGWGENGVYLTLPPNQPAS
;
A
#
# COMPACT_ATOMS: atom_id res chain seq x y z
N MET A 1 12.22 5.15 -16.50
CA MET A 1 12.13 3.90 -17.31
C MET A 1 13.16 4.00 -18.41
N ALA A 2 14.12 3.07 -18.49
CA ALA A 2 15.11 3.11 -19.56
C ALA A 2 14.42 2.68 -20.87
N LEU A 3 14.44 3.55 -21.88
CA LEU A 3 13.98 3.22 -23.22
C LEU A 3 15.18 2.73 -24.02
N LYS A 4 15.02 1.62 -24.74
CA LYS A 4 16.01 1.13 -25.70
C LYS A 4 15.38 1.05 -27.08
N PRO A 5 16.14 1.32 -28.16
CA PRO A 5 15.62 1.15 -29.50
C PRO A 5 15.35 -0.32 -29.77
N CYS A 6 14.17 -0.64 -30.30
CA CYS A 6 13.82 -1.95 -30.82
C CYS A 6 14.85 -2.35 -31.88
N LYS A 7 15.46 -3.53 -31.74
CA LYS A 7 16.52 -3.94 -32.67
C LYS A 7 16.03 -4.19 -34.10
N SER A 8 14.73 -4.46 -34.28
CA SER A 8 14.09 -4.69 -35.59
C SER A 8 13.69 -3.39 -36.28
N CYS A 9 12.83 -2.56 -35.67
CA CYS A 9 12.28 -1.35 -36.30
C CYS A 9 12.85 -0.02 -35.79
N LYS A 10 13.82 -0.06 -34.86
CA LYS A 10 14.48 1.11 -34.24
C LYS A 10 13.58 2.05 -33.42
N HIS A 11 12.28 1.76 -33.31
CA HIS A 11 11.36 2.50 -32.45
C HIS A 11 11.78 2.38 -30.97
N SER A 12 11.68 3.48 -30.22
CA SER A 12 12.05 3.49 -28.80
C SER A 12 10.99 2.74 -27.98
N VAL A 13 11.41 1.66 -27.31
CA VAL A 13 10.53 0.81 -26.53
C VAL A 13 11.07 0.64 -25.12
N SER A 14 10.17 0.39 -24.16
CA SER A 14 10.58 0.07 -22.79
C SER A 14 11.41 -1.22 -22.77
N THR A 15 12.48 -1.25 -21.96
CA THR A 15 13.28 -2.47 -21.74
C THR A 15 12.49 -3.63 -21.14
N SER A 16 11.30 -3.36 -20.58
CA SER A 16 10.38 -4.37 -20.04
C SER A 16 9.25 -4.77 -21.01
N ALA A 17 9.20 -4.21 -22.23
CA ALA A 17 8.16 -4.54 -23.19
C ALA A 17 8.34 -5.97 -23.71
N LYS A 18 7.31 -6.82 -23.53
CA LYS A 18 7.28 -8.19 -24.07
C LYS A 18 7.19 -8.21 -25.59
N THR A 19 6.53 -7.22 -26.17
CA THR A 19 6.30 -7.08 -27.62
C THR A 19 6.51 -5.63 -28.04
N CYS A 20 7.13 -5.40 -29.21
CA CYS A 20 7.26 -4.06 -29.77
C CYS A 20 5.90 -3.54 -30.28
N PRO A 21 5.39 -2.39 -29.81
CA PRO A 21 4.11 -1.84 -30.26
C PRO A 21 4.13 -1.34 -31.71
N SER A 22 5.31 -1.08 -32.29
CA SER A 22 5.44 -0.57 -33.65
C SER A 22 5.60 -1.67 -34.72
N CYS A 23 6.21 -2.81 -34.41
CA CYS A 23 6.46 -3.87 -35.39
C CYS A 23 6.05 -5.29 -34.95
N GLY A 24 5.55 -5.47 -33.73
CA GLY A 24 5.05 -6.76 -33.25
C GLY A 24 6.12 -7.79 -32.87
N VAL A 25 7.42 -7.48 -32.96
CA VAL A 25 8.48 -8.44 -32.58
C VAL A 25 8.48 -8.69 -31.06
N ALA A 26 8.54 -9.96 -30.67
CA ALA A 26 8.69 -10.36 -29.28
C ALA A 26 10.12 -10.05 -28.78
N ASN A 27 10.23 -9.64 -27.51
CA ASN A 27 11.50 -9.34 -26.82
C ASN A 27 12.42 -8.35 -27.58
N PRO A 28 11.95 -7.12 -27.87
CA PRO A 28 12.65 -6.16 -28.73
C PRO A 28 14.01 -5.67 -28.20
N GLY A 29 14.31 -5.94 -26.92
CA GLY A 29 15.50 -5.46 -26.20
C GLY A 29 16.66 -6.46 -26.09
N VAL A 30 16.51 -7.73 -26.48
CA VAL A 30 17.55 -8.77 -26.31
C VAL A 30 17.87 -9.45 -27.65
N THR A 31 19.12 -9.85 -27.83
CA THR A 31 19.59 -10.61 -29.01
C THR A 31 19.58 -12.09 -28.68
N GLY A 32 19.05 -12.95 -29.55
CA GLY A 32 18.90 -14.40 -29.29
C GLY A 32 20.16 -15.13 -28.81
N LEU A 33 21.37 -14.60 -29.08
CA LEU A 33 22.63 -15.15 -28.54
C LEU A 33 22.77 -15.04 -27.01
N GLN A 34 22.12 -14.07 -26.34
CA GLN A 34 22.22 -13.92 -24.87
C GLN A 34 21.36 -14.93 -24.09
N GLN A 35 20.41 -15.60 -24.75
CA GLN A 35 19.54 -16.60 -24.10
C GLN A 35 20.20 -17.98 -23.98
N ILE A 36 21.22 -18.28 -24.79
CA ILE A 36 21.86 -19.60 -24.84
C ILE A 36 23.07 -19.68 -23.89
N GLY A 37 23.81 -18.57 -23.69
CA GLY A 37 24.99 -18.54 -22.82
C GLY A 37 24.70 -18.68 -21.31
N GLY A 38 23.49 -18.29 -20.86
CA GLY A 38 23.11 -18.36 -19.44
C GLY A 38 22.87 -19.78 -18.92
N PHE A 39 22.40 -20.69 -19.77
CA PHE A 39 22.10 -22.08 -19.38
C PHE A 39 23.36 -22.93 -19.18
N VAL A 40 24.43 -22.67 -19.93
CA VAL A 40 25.68 -23.45 -19.83
C VAL A 40 26.44 -23.08 -18.55
N ILE A 41 26.45 -21.81 -18.16
CA ILE A 41 27.10 -21.36 -16.91
C ILE A 41 26.33 -21.86 -15.68
N LEU A 42 24.99 -21.90 -15.74
CA LEU A 42 24.15 -22.42 -14.66
C LEU A 42 24.35 -23.94 -14.42
N ALA A 43 24.48 -24.72 -15.50
CA ALA A 43 24.72 -26.17 -15.40
C ALA A 43 26.10 -26.51 -14.78
N ILE A 44 27.12 -25.71 -15.07
CA ILE A 44 28.47 -25.89 -14.50
C ILE A 44 28.47 -25.55 -12.99
N ILE A 45 27.75 -24.49 -12.58
CA ILE A 45 27.64 -24.11 -11.17
C ILE A 45 26.88 -25.18 -10.37
N ILE A 46 25.81 -25.75 -10.93
CA ILE A 46 25.05 -26.85 -10.28
C ILE A 46 25.91 -28.12 -10.17
N GLY A 47 26.70 -28.46 -11.19
CA GLY A 47 27.62 -29.62 -11.14
C GLY A 47 28.72 -29.50 -10.08
N VAL A 48 29.22 -28.28 -9.83
CA VAL A 48 30.23 -28.03 -8.78
C VAL A 48 29.60 -27.99 -7.39
N ALA A 49 28.36 -27.49 -7.24
CA ALA A 49 27.66 -27.48 -5.95
C ALA A 49 27.30 -28.90 -5.45
N VAL A 50 26.93 -29.83 -6.35
CA VAL A 50 26.55 -31.20 -5.98
C VAL A 50 27.75 -32.06 -5.55
N SER A 51 28.98 -31.72 -5.96
CA SER A 51 30.18 -32.52 -5.61
C SER A 51 30.84 -32.12 -4.28
N ILE A 52 30.44 -31.00 -3.66
CA ILE A 52 31.06 -30.49 -2.42
C ILE A 52 30.20 -30.75 -1.17
N PHE A 53 28.91 -31.07 -1.30
CA PHE A 53 28.02 -31.35 -0.17
C PHE A 53 27.61 -32.82 -0.10
N SER A 54 28.57 -33.68 0.21
CA SER A 54 28.34 -35.02 0.77
C SER A 54 28.93 -35.11 2.16
N SER A 55 28.37 -34.36 3.12
CA SER A 55 28.55 -34.61 4.55
C SER A 55 27.52 -33.87 5.39
N GLY A 56 26.65 -34.61 6.06
CA GLY A 56 26.22 -34.31 7.44
C GLY A 56 25.04 -33.36 7.68
N SER A 57 23.98 -33.97 8.24
CA SER A 57 23.04 -33.41 9.22
C SER A 57 21.82 -32.61 8.73
N LYS A 58 20.66 -33.13 9.16
CA LYS A 58 19.30 -32.61 8.99
C LYS A 58 19.12 -31.35 9.84
N ASP A 59 18.65 -30.26 9.23
CA ASP A 59 17.74 -29.30 9.86
C ASP A 59 17.05 -28.46 8.77
N GLN A 60 15.84 -27.98 9.10
CA GLN A 60 14.87 -27.36 8.19
C GLN A 60 15.37 -26.09 7.49
N PRO A 61 14.90 -25.80 6.26
CA PRO A 61 15.24 -24.55 5.58
C PRO A 61 14.39 -23.40 6.15
N VAL A 62 15.06 -22.45 6.79
CA VAL A 62 14.53 -21.10 7.01
C VAL A 62 14.43 -20.45 5.63
N GLU A 63 13.20 -20.26 5.15
CA GLU A 63 12.89 -19.42 4.01
C GLU A 63 13.19 -17.95 4.34
N THR A 64 14.46 -17.56 4.27
CA THR A 64 14.85 -16.15 4.06
C THR A 64 14.72 -15.87 2.57
N VAL A 65 13.48 -15.83 2.07
CA VAL A 65 13.19 -15.44 0.70
C VAL A 65 13.17 -13.91 0.62
N ALA A 66 14.27 -13.36 0.13
CA ALA A 66 14.32 -12.18 -0.72
C ALA A 66 13.35 -11.03 -0.36
N GLN A 67 13.62 -10.30 0.72
CA GLN A 67 13.05 -8.97 0.90
C GLN A 67 13.80 -7.97 0.02
N SER A 68 13.28 -7.89 -1.21
CA SER A 68 13.22 -6.73 -2.11
C SER A 68 14.08 -5.53 -1.72
N ALA A 69 15.09 -5.26 -2.55
CA ALA A 69 15.78 -3.97 -2.62
C ALA A 69 14.81 -2.87 -3.09
N THR A 70 13.94 -2.40 -2.18
CA THR A 70 13.05 -1.27 -2.43
C THR A 70 13.77 -0.01 -1.95
N LYS A 71 14.01 0.93 -2.86
CA LYS A 71 14.59 2.22 -2.52
C LYS A 71 13.68 2.91 -1.49
N LEU A 72 14.19 3.16 -0.29
CA LEU A 72 13.52 3.96 0.74
C LEU A 72 13.33 5.39 0.20
N MET A 73 12.13 5.71 -0.28
CA MET A 73 11.81 7.04 -0.79
C MET A 73 10.90 7.76 0.18
N TYR A 74 11.40 8.88 0.70
CA TYR A 74 10.66 9.74 1.61
C TYR A 74 10.93 11.21 1.29
N LYS A 75 10.03 12.07 1.74
CA LYS A 75 10.13 13.52 1.67
C LYS A 75 9.87 14.11 3.04
N ILE A 76 10.82 14.86 3.58
CA ILE A 76 10.57 15.74 4.72
C ILE A 76 9.69 16.88 4.22
N THR A 77 8.51 17.00 4.79
CA THR A 77 7.51 18.03 4.44
C THR A 77 7.58 19.22 5.38
N GLU A 78 7.93 18.99 6.65
CA GLU A 78 8.14 20.02 7.67
C GLU A 78 9.23 19.53 8.65
N ASP A 79 10.04 20.45 9.15
CA ASP A 79 11.10 20.21 10.14
C ASP A 79 11.19 21.44 11.03
N GLU A 80 10.56 21.36 12.21
CA GLU A 80 10.42 22.46 13.15
C GLU A 80 11.28 22.23 14.38
N PHE A 81 12.01 23.26 14.78
CA PHE A 81 12.81 23.27 15.99
C PHE A 81 12.87 24.68 16.60
N SER A 82 12.75 24.74 17.92
CA SER A 82 13.05 25.92 18.72
C SER A 82 13.74 25.50 20.02
N GLU A 83 14.58 26.37 20.56
CA GLU A 83 15.33 26.10 21.77
C GLU A 83 14.40 25.77 22.95
N GLY A 84 14.73 24.70 23.68
CA GLY A 84 13.90 24.20 24.79
C GLY A 84 12.63 23.45 24.36
N GLN A 85 12.39 23.23 23.06
CA GLN A 85 11.27 22.44 22.56
C GLN A 85 11.74 21.19 21.82
N PRO A 86 10.94 20.11 21.80
CA PRO A 86 11.21 18.96 20.95
C PRO A 86 11.26 19.35 19.46
N ARG A 87 12.21 18.80 18.71
CA ARG A 87 12.21 18.86 17.25
C ARG A 87 11.02 18.06 16.72
N ARG A 88 10.27 18.60 15.76
CA ARG A 88 9.12 17.93 15.14
C ARG A 88 9.33 17.84 13.64
N VAL A 89 9.35 16.63 13.11
CA VAL A 89 9.54 16.36 11.69
C VAL A 89 8.29 15.70 11.14
N LYS A 90 7.80 16.18 10.00
CA LYS A 90 6.71 15.55 9.24
C LYS A 90 7.25 14.95 7.96
N VAL A 91 7.01 13.66 7.75
CA VAL A 91 7.58 12.90 6.64
C VAL A 91 6.46 12.26 5.82
N LEU A 92 6.56 12.41 4.50
CA LEU A 92 5.73 11.70 3.54
C LEU A 92 6.54 10.54 2.94
N LEU A 93 6.04 9.33 3.09
CA LEU A 93 6.59 8.10 2.53
C LEU A 93 5.87 7.78 1.21
N ASN A 94 6.60 7.28 0.22
CA ASN A 94 5.99 6.84 -1.05
C ASN A 94 5.17 5.54 -0.90
N GLN A 95 5.41 4.78 0.17
CA GLN A 95 4.71 3.54 0.50
C GLN A 95 4.80 3.26 2.00
N ARG A 96 4.09 2.24 2.46
CA ARG A 96 4.24 1.72 3.83
C ARG A 96 5.60 1.04 3.96
N PHE A 97 6.26 1.29 5.06
CA PHE A 97 7.53 0.66 5.40
C PHE A 97 7.33 -0.43 6.45
N THR A 98 8.24 -1.41 6.47
CA THR A 98 8.36 -2.32 7.61
C THR A 98 8.92 -1.58 8.83
N GLU A 99 8.94 -2.24 9.99
CA GLU A 99 9.52 -1.67 11.19
C GLU A 99 11.01 -1.35 11.00
N GLU A 100 11.75 -2.22 10.32
CA GLU A 100 13.17 -2.06 10.03
C GLU A 100 13.43 -0.88 9.08
N GLU A 101 12.63 -0.78 8.01
CA GLU A 101 12.71 0.31 7.04
C GLU A 101 12.35 1.66 7.70
N LEU A 102 11.34 1.69 8.57
CA LEU A 102 10.96 2.86 9.35
C LEU A 102 12.07 3.29 10.32
N ALA A 103 12.70 2.31 10.99
CA ALA A 103 13.82 2.57 11.89
C ALA A 103 15.05 3.11 11.14
N GLU A 104 15.37 2.56 9.96
CA GLU A 104 16.47 3.02 9.11
C GLU A 104 16.26 4.49 8.69
N VAL A 105 15.09 4.81 8.12
CA VAL A 105 14.79 6.17 7.69
C VAL A 105 14.78 7.15 8.86
N SER A 106 14.22 6.75 10.01
CA SER A 106 14.19 7.60 11.20
C SER A 106 15.59 7.90 11.73
N LYS A 107 16.49 6.91 11.75
CA LYS A 107 17.90 7.11 12.13
C LYS A 107 18.63 8.03 11.16
N ILE A 108 18.37 7.90 9.85
CA ILE A 108 18.93 8.82 8.84
C ILE A 108 18.45 10.27 9.10
N ILE A 109 17.16 10.47 9.38
CA ILE A 109 16.60 11.80 9.67
C ILE A 109 17.15 12.39 10.98
N GLN A 110 17.35 11.55 12.00
CA GLN A 110 17.92 11.94 13.28
C GLN A 110 19.40 12.30 13.14
N ALA A 111 20.20 11.50 12.43
CA ALA A 111 21.63 11.72 12.24
C ALA A 111 21.94 12.97 11.40
N ASN A 112 21.06 13.37 10.49
CA ASN A 112 21.17 14.60 9.70
C ASN A 112 20.58 15.83 10.39
N SER A 113 20.13 15.70 11.64
CA SER A 113 19.62 16.83 12.43
C SER A 113 20.70 17.90 12.63
N LYS A 114 20.32 19.16 12.39
CA LYS A 114 21.13 20.33 12.79
C LYS A 114 20.72 20.90 14.15
N SER A 115 19.71 20.30 14.78
CA SER A 115 19.14 20.74 16.05
C SER A 115 19.84 20.06 17.22
N ASN A 116 20.01 20.79 18.32
CA ASN A 116 20.46 20.28 19.62
C ASN A 116 19.29 19.87 20.54
N ALA A 117 18.08 19.68 20.01
CA ALA A 117 16.94 19.18 20.80
C ALA A 117 17.25 17.84 21.47
N GLU A 118 16.91 17.75 22.76
CA GLU A 118 17.02 16.50 23.54
C GLU A 118 16.02 15.43 23.08
N MET A 119 14.94 15.86 22.41
CA MET A 119 13.85 15.02 21.95
C MET A 119 13.48 15.34 20.50
N THR A 120 13.31 14.30 19.69
CA THR A 120 12.77 14.42 18.33
C THR A 120 11.53 13.57 18.17
N PHE A 121 10.48 14.14 17.58
CA PHE A 121 9.31 13.42 17.08
C PHE A 121 9.31 13.43 15.55
N ILE A 122 9.08 12.28 14.94
CA ILE A 122 8.93 12.14 13.50
C ILE A 122 7.57 11.52 13.21
N GLY A 123 6.66 12.29 12.63
CA GLY A 123 5.35 11.82 12.19
C GLY A 123 5.38 11.43 10.72
N PHE A 124 4.98 10.20 10.41
CA PHE A 124 4.98 9.65 9.06
C PHE A 124 3.56 9.56 8.49
N ARG A 125 3.41 9.97 7.25
CA ARG A 125 2.22 9.71 6.41
C ARG A 125 2.65 8.94 5.17
N VAL A 126 1.71 8.23 4.56
CA VAL A 126 1.96 7.49 3.31
C VAL A 126 1.22 8.18 2.17
N GLU A 127 1.85 8.28 0.99
CA GLU A 127 1.20 8.75 -0.23
C GLU A 127 -0.09 7.95 -0.51
N GLY A 128 -1.17 8.66 -0.80
CA GLY A 128 -2.48 8.05 -1.06
C GLY A 128 -3.25 7.57 0.17
N GLN A 129 -2.73 7.75 1.39
CA GLN A 129 -3.47 7.49 2.63
C GLN A 129 -4.76 8.32 2.67
N SER A 130 -5.89 7.66 2.96
CA SER A 130 -7.21 8.33 3.05
C SER A 130 -7.37 9.19 4.32
N ASP A 131 -6.66 8.84 5.38
CA ASP A 131 -6.68 9.57 6.65
C ASP A 131 -5.66 10.75 6.66
N LYS A 132 -5.99 11.81 7.39
CA LYS A 132 -5.12 12.97 7.58
C LYS A 132 -4.15 12.80 8.76
N ALA A 133 -4.44 11.88 9.68
CA ALA A 133 -3.57 11.56 10.80
C ALA A 133 -2.24 10.90 10.35
N TYR A 134 -1.28 10.80 11.26
CA TYR A 134 -0.06 10.04 11.00
C TYR A 134 -0.36 8.55 10.90
N TRP A 135 0.27 7.88 9.94
CA TRP A 135 0.27 6.43 9.80
C TRP A 135 1.16 5.78 10.86
N ALA A 136 2.33 6.37 11.12
CA ALA A 136 3.24 5.95 12.17
C ALA A 136 3.94 7.17 12.79
N GLN A 137 4.50 6.98 13.98
CA GLN A 137 5.31 7.99 14.64
C GLN A 137 6.56 7.33 15.22
N VAL A 138 7.67 8.07 15.21
CA VAL A 138 8.89 7.73 15.92
C VAL A 138 9.21 8.84 16.91
N LYS A 139 9.74 8.45 18.06
CA LYS A 139 10.26 9.31 19.10
C LYS A 139 11.70 8.92 19.41
N PHE A 140 12.56 9.91 19.60
CA PHE A 140 13.92 9.73 20.11
C PHE A 140 14.06 10.41 21.48
N THR A 141 14.31 9.63 22.55
CA THR A 141 14.58 10.14 23.91
C THR A 141 15.56 9.31 24.74
N PRO A 142 16.88 9.38 24.50
CA PRO A 142 17.55 9.47 23.20
C PRO A 142 17.34 8.21 22.34
N ASP A 143 16.82 7.15 22.95
CA ASP A 143 16.57 5.86 22.30
C ASP A 143 15.39 5.93 21.33
N TYR A 144 15.43 5.03 20.35
CA TYR A 144 14.38 4.89 19.33
C TYR A 144 13.15 4.19 19.90
N GLU A 145 11.99 4.80 19.71
CA GLU A 145 10.68 4.20 19.97
C GLU A 145 9.76 4.48 18.79
N SER A 146 9.07 3.46 18.28
CA SER A 146 8.09 3.59 17.20
C SER A 146 6.70 3.16 17.61
N THR A 147 5.70 3.89 17.11
CA THR A 147 4.29 3.56 17.23
C THR A 147 3.67 3.51 15.84
N LEU A 148 3.10 2.35 15.48
CA LEU A 148 2.31 2.20 14.27
C LEU A 148 0.83 2.47 14.63
N TYR A 149 0.21 3.45 13.97
CA TYR A 149 -1.21 3.75 14.17
C TYR A 149 -2.08 3.07 13.12
N GLY A 150 -1.66 3.09 11.85
CA GLY A 150 -2.42 2.53 10.74
C GLY A 150 -2.08 1.07 10.42
N LEU A 151 -2.56 0.61 9.26
CA LEU A 151 -2.28 -0.75 8.76
C LEU A 151 -0.79 -0.95 8.48
N SER A 152 -0.23 -2.06 8.96
CA SER A 152 1.09 -2.55 8.54
C SER A 152 1.13 -2.87 7.04
N VAL A 153 2.33 -3.10 6.50
CA VAL A 153 2.50 -3.55 5.11
C VAL A 153 1.67 -4.81 4.83
N GLN A 154 1.74 -5.81 5.73
CA GLN A 154 1.08 -7.09 5.56
C GLN A 154 -0.45 -6.95 5.63
N GLU A 155 -0.96 -6.26 6.66
CA GLU A 155 -2.41 -6.04 6.82
C GLU A 155 -3.00 -5.24 5.65
N TYR A 156 -2.28 -4.22 5.16
CA TYR A 156 -2.72 -3.47 3.99
C TYR A 156 -2.81 -4.34 2.74
N GLN A 157 -1.80 -5.18 2.47
CA GLN A 157 -1.86 -6.10 1.34
C GLN A 157 -2.95 -7.15 1.49
N GLN A 158 -3.14 -7.69 2.71
CA GLN A 158 -4.20 -8.65 3.01
C GLN A 158 -5.58 -8.05 2.73
N LEU A 159 -5.85 -6.83 3.23
CA LEU A 159 -7.12 -6.15 2.99
C LEU A 159 -7.30 -5.75 1.52
N LYS A 160 -6.24 -5.30 0.85
CA LYS A 160 -6.28 -4.95 -0.57
C LYS A 160 -6.58 -6.17 -1.46
N ALA A 161 -6.08 -7.34 -1.07
CA ALA A 161 -6.28 -8.62 -1.77
C ALA A 161 -7.47 -9.43 -1.24
N LEU A 162 -8.32 -8.84 -0.39
CA LEU A 162 -9.42 -9.54 0.24
C LEU A 162 -10.38 -10.13 -0.81
N ASP A 163 -10.60 -11.44 -0.74
CA ASP A 163 -11.59 -12.15 -1.56
C ASP A 163 -13.01 -11.80 -1.09
N LEU A 164 -13.81 -11.27 -2.00
CA LEU A 164 -15.17 -10.82 -1.74
C LEU A 164 -16.22 -11.69 -2.45
N LYS A 165 -15.90 -12.94 -2.80
CA LYS A 165 -16.84 -13.88 -3.43
C LYS A 165 -18.11 -14.15 -2.61
N ASP A 166 -18.02 -14.01 -1.29
CA ASP A 166 -19.14 -14.21 -0.37
C ASP A 166 -20.17 -13.05 -0.42
N TYR A 167 -19.90 -12.02 -1.23
CA TYR A 167 -20.78 -10.90 -1.52
C TYR A 167 -21.27 -10.92 -2.98
N PRO A 168 -22.17 -11.84 -3.36
CA PRO A 168 -22.68 -11.93 -4.73
C PRO A 168 -23.49 -10.69 -5.13
N ASP A 169 -24.17 -10.05 -4.18
CA ASP A 169 -24.99 -8.84 -4.37
C ASP A 169 -24.22 -7.55 -4.03
N ARG A 170 -22.88 -7.57 -4.15
CA ARG A 170 -22.02 -6.43 -3.87
C ARG A 170 -22.28 -5.31 -4.87
N ILE A 171 -22.45 -4.11 -4.33
CA ILE A 171 -22.55 -2.86 -5.10
C ILE A 171 -21.16 -2.23 -5.24
N GLY A 172 -20.38 -2.22 -4.16
CA GLY A 172 -19.04 -1.65 -4.15
C GLY A 172 -18.22 -2.07 -2.94
N SER A 173 -16.92 -1.82 -3.01
CA SER A 173 -15.99 -2.00 -1.89
C SER A 173 -14.96 -0.88 -1.87
N TRP A 174 -14.47 -0.51 -0.68
CA TRP A 174 -13.52 0.59 -0.49
C TRP A 174 -12.55 0.24 0.63
N LEU A 175 -11.27 0.51 0.45
CA LEU A 175 -10.26 0.32 1.50
C LEU A 175 -10.11 1.64 2.26
N ARG A 176 -10.51 1.65 3.52
CA ARG A 176 -10.25 2.78 4.42
C ARG A 176 -8.91 2.57 5.11
N ASP A 177 -8.04 3.55 4.95
CA ASP A 177 -6.77 3.64 5.66
C ASP A 177 -6.91 4.48 6.93
N GLY A 178 -6.07 4.25 7.94
CA GLY A 178 -6.08 4.93 9.25
C GLY A 178 -6.05 3.97 10.44
N THR A 179 -6.31 4.49 11.65
CA THR A 179 -6.17 3.76 12.94
C THR A 179 -7.05 2.52 13.08
N LEU A 180 -8.12 2.44 12.31
CA LEU A 180 -9.00 1.28 12.22
C LEU A 180 -9.14 0.88 10.76
N GLY A 181 -8.02 0.69 10.07
CA GLY A 181 -8.05 0.36 8.65
C GLY A 181 -8.85 -0.91 8.36
N HIS A 182 -9.74 -0.84 7.37
CA HIS A 182 -10.67 -1.92 7.04
C HIS A 182 -11.17 -1.80 5.60
N VAL A 183 -11.66 -2.90 5.04
CA VAL A 183 -12.45 -2.87 3.81
C VAL A 183 -13.91 -2.63 4.16
N MET A 184 -14.51 -1.62 3.55
CA MET A 184 -15.95 -1.40 3.52
C MET A 184 -16.54 -2.15 2.33
N VAL A 185 -17.57 -2.97 2.52
CA VAL A 185 -18.28 -3.68 1.45
C VAL A 185 -19.75 -3.33 1.50
N LEU A 186 -20.24 -2.61 0.48
CA LEU A 186 -21.66 -2.33 0.33
C LEU A 186 -22.34 -3.43 -0.48
N TYR A 187 -23.46 -3.92 0.05
CA TYR A 187 -24.32 -4.88 -0.63
C TYR A 187 -25.79 -4.62 -0.31
N GLN A 188 -26.68 -5.19 -1.13
CA GLN A 188 -28.12 -5.13 -0.91
C GLN A 188 -28.67 -6.54 -0.70
N ARG A 189 -29.53 -6.71 0.31
CA ARG A 189 -30.21 -7.99 0.57
C ARG A 189 -31.61 -7.70 1.10
N ASP A 190 -32.61 -8.39 0.57
CA ASP A 190 -34.03 -8.22 0.93
C ASP A 190 -34.50 -6.75 0.89
N GLY A 191 -34.05 -6.00 -0.11
CA GLY A 191 -34.39 -4.58 -0.31
C GLY A 191 -33.70 -3.61 0.65
N LYS A 192 -32.85 -4.08 1.57
CA LYS A 192 -32.09 -3.25 2.52
C LYS A 192 -30.61 -3.16 2.14
N PHE A 193 -30.00 -2.02 2.41
CA PHE A 193 -28.57 -1.81 2.17
C PHE A 193 -27.76 -2.06 3.44
N PHE A 194 -26.58 -2.63 3.28
CA PHE A 194 -25.66 -2.93 4.37
C PHE A 194 -24.24 -2.58 3.98
N ILE A 195 -23.47 -2.06 4.92
CA ILE A 195 -22.02 -1.97 4.80
C ILE A 195 -21.40 -2.87 5.86
N ASP A 196 -20.58 -3.81 5.40
CA ASP A 196 -19.68 -4.57 6.25
C ASP A 196 -18.31 -3.88 6.31
N SER A 197 -17.81 -3.62 7.52
CA SER A 197 -16.43 -3.22 7.80
C SER A 197 -15.63 -4.45 8.20
N ILE A 198 -14.71 -4.88 7.34
CA ILE A 198 -13.90 -6.09 7.50
C ILE A 198 -12.47 -5.70 7.88
N PHE A 199 -12.03 -6.13 9.07
CA PHE A 199 -10.73 -5.80 9.65
C PHE A 199 -9.67 -6.86 9.30
N PRO A 200 -8.36 -6.55 9.40
CA PRO A 200 -7.29 -7.51 9.09
C PRO A 200 -7.35 -8.80 9.92
N THR A 201 -7.87 -8.71 11.14
CA THR A 201 -8.08 -9.86 12.04
C THR A 201 -9.19 -10.81 11.57
N GLY A 202 -9.91 -10.48 10.50
CA GLY A 202 -11.12 -11.18 10.04
C GLY A 202 -12.40 -10.79 10.77
N GLY A 203 -12.30 -9.97 11.82
CA GLY A 203 -13.45 -9.38 12.50
C GLY A 203 -14.29 -8.53 11.55
N LYS A 204 -15.60 -8.46 11.82
CA LYS A 204 -16.54 -7.76 10.96
C LYS A 204 -17.62 -7.02 11.74
N ASN A 205 -17.89 -5.78 11.37
CA ASN A 205 -19.04 -5.01 11.83
C ASN A 205 -20.01 -4.79 10.66
N THR A 206 -21.30 -5.01 10.89
CA THR A 206 -22.35 -4.81 9.88
C THR A 206 -23.26 -3.66 10.29
N VAL A 207 -23.45 -2.68 9.40
CA VAL A 207 -24.37 -1.55 9.62
C VAL A 207 -25.40 -1.51 8.49
N SER A 208 -26.68 -1.35 8.84
CA SER A 208 -27.78 -1.19 7.87
C SER A 208 -28.01 0.26 7.50
N TYR A 209 -28.41 0.51 6.26
CA TYR A 209 -28.66 1.84 5.72
C TYR A 209 -30.00 1.94 4.98
N ILE A 210 -30.55 3.15 4.99
CA ILE A 210 -31.61 3.56 4.06
C ILE A 210 -30.92 4.12 2.82
N GLY A 211 -31.27 3.59 1.65
CA GLY A 211 -30.73 4.02 0.36
C GLY A 211 -31.68 4.94 -0.40
N GLN A 212 -31.15 6.04 -0.93
CA GLN A 212 -31.87 6.95 -1.83
C GLN A 212 -31.09 7.12 -3.12
N LYS A 213 -31.71 6.81 -4.27
CA LYS A 213 -31.12 7.11 -5.58
C LYS A 213 -31.09 8.61 -5.81
N LEU A 214 -29.96 9.11 -6.29
CA LEU A 214 -29.75 10.50 -6.65
C LEU A 214 -30.05 10.72 -8.15
N PRO A 215 -30.41 11.96 -8.57
CA PRO A 215 -30.76 12.25 -9.96
C PRO A 215 -29.64 11.97 -10.97
N ASP A 216 -28.39 12.02 -10.54
CA ASP A 216 -27.19 11.74 -11.34
C ASP A 216 -26.84 10.24 -11.41
N GLY A 217 -27.69 9.38 -10.84
CA GLY A 217 -27.47 7.94 -10.76
C GLY A 217 -26.65 7.50 -9.55
N GLY A 218 -26.21 8.43 -8.69
CA GLY A 218 -25.55 8.12 -7.43
C GLY A 218 -26.47 7.47 -6.40
N LEU A 219 -25.89 7.00 -5.30
CA LEU A 219 -26.60 6.39 -4.17
C LEU A 219 -26.22 7.10 -2.88
N ARG A 220 -27.20 7.68 -2.20
CA ARG A 220 -27.05 8.18 -0.83
C ARG A 220 -27.44 7.09 0.15
N LEU A 221 -26.63 6.89 1.19
CA LEU A 221 -26.86 5.95 2.27
C LEU A 221 -26.81 6.69 3.61
N GLN A 222 -27.82 6.51 4.44
CA GLN A 222 -27.83 7.06 5.81
C GLN A 222 -28.30 5.99 6.79
N THR A 223 -27.85 6.07 8.04
CA THR A 223 -28.37 5.16 9.07
C THR A 223 -29.84 5.48 9.35
N PRO A 224 -30.65 4.50 9.79
CA PRO A 224 -32.08 4.72 10.04
C PRO A 224 -32.39 5.79 11.08
N ASP A 225 -31.54 5.91 12.10
CA ASP A 225 -31.64 6.91 13.17
C ASP A 225 -31.04 8.26 12.77
N ASN A 226 -30.09 8.27 11.83
CA ASN A 226 -29.33 9.43 11.36
C ASN A 226 -28.93 10.41 12.49
N ALA A 227 -28.54 9.86 13.65
CA ALA A 227 -28.45 10.62 14.89
C ALA A 227 -27.45 11.79 14.82
N PHE A 228 -26.42 11.65 13.99
CA PHE A 228 -25.34 12.63 13.82
C PHE A 228 -25.38 13.36 12.48
N GLY A 229 -26.43 13.15 11.68
CA GLY A 229 -26.55 13.77 10.35
C GLY A 229 -25.53 13.28 9.31
N GLU A 230 -24.75 12.25 9.63
CA GLU A 230 -23.75 11.68 8.73
C GLU A 230 -24.35 10.74 7.70
N TYR A 231 -23.83 10.80 6.48
CA TYR A 231 -24.27 9.94 5.39
C TYR A 231 -23.14 9.64 4.41
N TYR A 232 -23.30 8.56 3.65
CA TYR A 232 -22.45 8.26 2.52
C TYR A 232 -23.12 8.64 1.21
N VAL A 233 -22.31 9.05 0.23
CA VAL A 233 -22.71 9.20 -1.17
C VAL A 233 -21.76 8.40 -2.03
N ILE A 234 -22.32 7.61 -2.94
CA ILE A 234 -21.58 6.90 -3.98
C ILE A 234 -21.88 7.58 -5.29
N ASP A 235 -20.84 8.13 -5.91
CA ASP A 235 -20.96 8.81 -7.20
C ASP A 235 -21.06 7.80 -8.36
N ALA A 236 -21.35 8.30 -9.57
CA ALA A 236 -21.45 7.48 -10.77
C ALA A 236 -20.15 6.74 -11.16
N LYS A 237 -19.00 7.10 -10.57
CA LYS A 237 -17.71 6.41 -10.76
C LYS A 237 -17.46 5.34 -9.68
N GLY A 238 -18.37 5.19 -8.74
CA GLY A 238 -18.26 4.28 -7.60
C GLY A 238 -17.40 4.83 -6.45
N THR A 239 -17.00 6.11 -6.49
CA THR A 239 -16.27 6.73 -5.37
C THR A 239 -17.21 6.87 -4.18
N LEU A 240 -16.79 6.43 -3.01
CA LEU A 240 -17.53 6.65 -1.77
C LEU A 240 -17.06 7.92 -1.08
N GLN A 241 -18.02 8.77 -0.70
CA GLN A 241 -17.79 9.97 0.08
C GLN A 241 -18.54 9.89 1.40
N GLY A 242 -17.87 10.19 2.51
CA GLY A 242 -18.49 10.42 3.82
C GLY A 242 -18.74 11.90 4.03
N TRP A 243 -19.97 12.24 4.37
CA TRP A 243 -20.45 13.59 4.58
C TRP A 243 -20.94 13.76 6.01
N GLY A 244 -20.61 14.90 6.61
CA GLY A 244 -21.17 15.36 7.88
C GLY A 244 -21.46 16.86 7.82
N GLU A 245 -21.71 17.46 8.98
CA GLU A 245 -22.04 18.90 9.11
C GLU A 245 -20.99 19.82 8.44
N ASN A 246 -19.71 19.44 8.55
CA ASN A 246 -18.58 20.20 8.00
C ASN A 246 -18.23 19.84 6.55
N GLY A 247 -19.11 19.13 5.84
CA GLY A 247 -18.91 18.68 4.46
C GLY A 247 -18.25 17.30 4.35
N VAL A 248 -17.52 17.08 3.24
CA VAL A 248 -16.86 15.80 2.96
C VAL A 248 -15.69 15.58 3.91
N TYR A 249 -15.79 14.55 4.75
CA TYR A 249 -14.72 14.16 5.66
C TYR A 249 -13.94 12.93 5.16
N LEU A 250 -14.49 12.19 4.18
CA LEU A 250 -13.89 10.98 3.64
C LEU A 250 -14.15 10.88 2.13
N THR A 251 -13.14 10.49 1.36
CA THR A 251 -13.27 10.14 -0.06
C THR A 251 -12.45 8.89 -0.32
N LEU A 252 -13.09 7.83 -0.79
CA LEU A 252 -12.44 6.55 -1.08
C LEU A 252 -12.73 6.13 -2.53
N PRO A 253 -11.69 5.88 -3.35
CA PRO A 253 -11.89 5.28 -4.66
C PRO A 253 -12.36 3.82 -4.53
N PRO A 254 -13.08 3.27 -5.53
CA PRO A 254 -13.43 1.87 -5.54
C PRO A 254 -12.20 0.98 -5.30
N ASN A 255 -12.29 0.09 -4.31
CA ASN A 255 -11.34 -0.98 -4.13
C ASN A 255 -11.61 -2.02 -5.23
N GLN A 256 -10.75 -2.06 -6.23
CA GLN A 256 -10.74 -3.14 -7.20
C GLN A 256 -9.85 -4.26 -6.65
N PRO A 257 -10.41 -5.37 -6.13
CA PRO A 257 -9.60 -6.53 -5.82
C PRO A 257 -8.88 -6.97 -7.10
N ALA A 258 -7.63 -7.42 -6.98
CA ALA A 258 -6.89 -7.94 -8.12
C ALA A 258 -7.70 -9.09 -8.75
N SER A 259 -8.15 -8.88 -9.98
CA SER A 259 -8.83 -9.89 -10.81
C SER A 259 -7.92 -11.03 -11.19
#